data_AF-A0A6B2EKX2-F1
#
_entry.id   AF-A0A6B2EKX2-F1
#
_cell.length_a   1.000
_cell.length_b   1.000
_cell.length_c   1.000
_cell.angle_alpha   90.00
_cell.angle_beta   90.00
_cell.angle_gamma   90.00
#
_symmetry.space_group_name_H-M   'P 1'
#
loop_
_entity.id
_entity.type
_entity.pdbx_description
1 polymer ?
#
loop_
_entity_poly.entity_id
_entity_poly.type
_entity_poly.pdbx_seq_one_letter_code
_entity_poly.pdbx_strand_id
1 'polypeptide(L)' 'TLLICLLGLFLVFAVCEAACPMICPAIYLPICANTGSGQQTFGSSCEMDSYNCDRPDPATYLYDGECH' A
#
# COMPACT_ATOMS: atom_id res chain seq x y z
N THR A 1 4.26 19.05 -7.34
CA THR A 1 3.94 20.24 -6.51
C THR A 1 5.08 20.51 -5.55
N LEU A 2 6.25 20.83 -6.12
CA LEU A 2 7.52 21.14 -5.44
C LEU A 2 7.44 22.36 -4.50
N LEU A 3 6.32 23.11 -4.51
CA LEU A 3 6.21 24.42 -3.87
C LEU A 3 5.74 24.42 -2.41
N ILE A 4 5.25 23.29 -1.88
CA ILE A 4 4.75 23.20 -0.49
C ILE A 4 5.78 22.60 0.49
N CYS A 5 6.88 22.02 -0.02
CA CYS A 5 8.00 21.52 0.80
C CYS A 5 8.88 22.64 1.39
N LEU A 6 8.77 23.89 0.94
CA LEU A 6 9.65 25.00 1.38
C LEU A 6 9.08 25.88 2.51
N LEU A 7 7.86 25.63 3.00
CA LEU A 7 7.22 26.44 4.05
C LEU A 7 7.13 25.73 5.41
N GLY A 8 8.10 24.87 5.72
CA GLY A 8 8.25 24.23 7.02
C GLY A 8 9.31 24.90 7.90
N LEU A 9 9.15 26.17 8.28
CA LEU A 9 10.06 26.75 9.28
C LEU A 9 9.62 26.31 10.69
N PHE A 10 10.08 25.12 11.05
CA PHE A 10 10.52 24.68 12.38
C PHE A 10 9.84 23.56 13.18
N LEU A 11 8.57 23.13 13.07
CA LEU A 11 8.15 22.01 13.97
C LEU A 11 7.15 20.94 13.54
N VAL A 12 6.26 21.10 12.55
CA VAL A 12 5.14 20.12 12.50
C VAL A 12 4.51 19.88 11.13
N PHE A 13 5.22 19.39 10.12
CA PHE A 13 4.52 18.79 8.96
C PHE A 13 5.25 17.55 8.46
N ALA A 14 4.64 16.40 8.74
CA ALA A 14 5.03 15.11 8.20
C ALA A 14 5.21 15.21 6.67
N VAL A 15 6.33 14.69 6.19
CA VAL A 15 6.62 14.59 4.76
C VAL A 15 5.70 13.51 4.20
N CYS A 16 4.67 13.91 3.45
CA CYS A 16 3.86 12.96 2.68
C CYS A 16 4.56 12.66 1.35
N GLU A 17 5.72 12.01 1.42
CA GLU A 17 6.01 11.00 0.40
C GLU A 17 5.01 9.87 0.64
N ALA A 18 4.51 9.24 -0.43
CA ALA A 18 3.76 8.00 -0.32
C ALA A 18 4.74 6.92 0.16
N ALA A 19 5.08 6.96 1.44
CA ALA A 19 5.98 6.01 2.06
C ALA A 19 5.31 4.64 2.02
N CYS A 20 6.04 3.64 1.55
CA CYS A 20 5.60 2.26 1.60
C CYS A 20 5.12 1.93 3.01
N PRO A 21 3.93 1.33 3.18
CA PRO A 21 3.52 0.86 4.49
C PRO A 21 4.44 -0.30 4.89
N MET A 22 5.46 0.01 5.69
CA MET A 22 6.41 -0.98 6.22
C MET A 22 5.83 -1.76 7.40
N ILE A 23 4.76 -1.24 8.02
CA ILE A 23 4.09 -1.81 9.18
C ILE A 23 2.60 -1.78 8.90
N CYS A 24 1.95 -2.94 8.99
CA CYS A 24 0.51 -3.07 8.87
C CYS A 24 -0.13 -3.44 10.22
N PRO A 25 -1.34 -2.95 10.52
CA PRO A 25 -2.11 -3.44 11.65
C PRO A 25 -2.34 -4.95 11.54
N ALA A 26 -2.37 -5.65 12.67
CA ALA A 26 -2.71 -7.07 12.72
C ALA A 26 -4.22 -7.29 12.60
N ILE A 27 -4.82 -6.78 11.52
CA ILE A 27 -6.22 -6.95 11.16
C ILE A 27 -6.32 -7.89 9.97
N TYR A 28 -7.19 -8.89 10.08
CA TYR A 28 -7.44 -9.84 9.01
C TYR A 28 -8.76 -9.48 8.31
N LEU A 29 -8.62 -8.83 7.15
CA LEU A 29 -9.68 -8.45 6.22
C LEU A 29 -9.19 -8.83 4.81
N PRO A 30 -9.29 -10.12 4.45
CA PRO A 30 -8.61 -10.63 3.27
C PRO A 30 -9.14 -9.99 1.99
N ILE A 31 -8.25 -9.80 1.02
CA ILE A 31 -8.60 -9.36 -0.33
C ILE A 31 -7.93 -10.27 -1.36
N CYS A 32 -8.66 -10.59 -2.43
CA CYS A 32 -8.11 -11.29 -3.57
C CYS A 32 -7.60 -10.27 -4.58
N ALA A 33 -6.38 -10.47 -5.06
CA ALA A 33 -5.77 -9.63 -6.09
C ALA A 33 -5.06 -10.45 -7.17
N ASN A 34 -5.00 -9.90 -8.38
CA ASN A 34 -4.29 -10.48 -9.50
C ASN A 34 -2.84 -10.00 -9.52
N THR A 35 -1.90 -10.94 -9.64
CA THR A 35 -0.46 -10.72 -9.72
C THR A 35 0.08 -11.28 -11.04
N GLY A 36 1.33 -11.00 -11.38
CA GLY A 36 1.98 -11.59 -12.57
C GLY A 36 2.01 -13.13 -12.57
N SER A 37 1.82 -13.78 -11.42
CA SER A 37 1.83 -15.25 -11.28
C SER A 37 0.44 -15.88 -11.09
N GLY A 38 -0.64 -15.09 -11.18
CA GLY A 38 -2.01 -15.54 -10.93
C GLY A 38 -2.66 -14.78 -9.78
N GLN A 39 -3.65 -15.37 -9.11
CA GLN A 39 -4.34 -14.72 -8.00
C GLN A 39 -3.65 -15.00 -6.65
N GLN A 40 -3.63 -13.99 -5.78
CA GLN A 40 -3.06 -14.08 -4.44
C GLN A 40 -3.99 -13.40 -3.44
N THR A 41 -4.18 -14.04 -2.28
CA THR A 41 -4.87 -13.45 -1.13
C THR A 41 -3.89 -12.61 -0.32
N PHE A 42 -4.24 -11.36 -0.03
CA PHE A 42 -3.58 -10.51 0.95
C PHE A 42 -4.44 -10.46 2.21
N GLY A 43 -3.83 -10.46 3.40
CA GLY A 43 -4.59 -10.46 4.66
C GLY A 43 -5.26 -9.13 5.00
N SER A 44 -4.84 -8.04 4.34
CA SER A 44 -5.50 -6.74 4.35
C SER A 44 -5.09 -5.88 3.14
N SER A 45 -5.78 -4.76 2.93
CA SER A 45 -5.37 -3.76 1.94
C SER A 45 -3.99 -3.18 2.21
N CYS A 46 -3.63 -2.98 3.48
CA CYS A 46 -2.31 -2.47 3.86
C CYS A 46 -1.19 -3.40 3.38
N GLU A 47 -1.38 -4.72 3.52
CA GLU A 47 -0.38 -5.69 3.08
C GLU A 47 -0.24 -5.71 1.55
N MET A 48 -1.34 -5.53 0.82
CA MET A 48 -1.29 -5.38 -0.64
C MET A 48 -0.59 -4.08 -1.07
N ASP A 49 -0.87 -2.96 -0.38
CA ASP A 49 -0.21 -1.68 -0.64
C ASP A 49 1.30 -1.77 -0.34
N SER A 50 1.67 -2.48 0.73
CA SER A 50 3.06 -2.77 1.09
C SER A 50 3.74 -3.61 0.01
N TYR A 51 3.06 -4.66 -0.44
CA TYR A 51 3.51 -5.49 -1.55
C TYR A 51 3.71 -4.66 -2.82
N ASN A 52 2.82 -3.74 -3.13
CA ASN A 52 2.85 -2.95 -4.38
C ASN A 52 3.90 -1.84 -4.40
N CYS A 53 4.39 -1.39 -3.25
CA CYS A 53 5.01 -0.08 -3.15
C CYS A 53 6.19 0.16 -4.10
N ASP A 54 7.09 -0.82 -4.23
CA ASP A 54 8.29 -0.73 -5.10
C ASP A 54 8.29 -1.80 -6.20
N ARG A 55 7.12 -2.38 -6.52
CA ARG A 55 7.02 -3.44 -7.51
C ARG A 55 6.75 -2.90 -8.91
N PRO A 56 7.52 -3.34 -9.93
CA PRO A 56 7.22 -3.01 -11.33
C PRO A 56 5.95 -3.72 -11.82
N ASP A 57 5.53 -4.80 -11.15
CA ASP A 57 4.37 -5.64 -11.43
C ASP A 57 3.40 -5.66 -10.22
N PRO A 58 2.66 -4.56 -9.97
CA PRO A 58 1.79 -4.47 -8.80
C PRO A 58 0.62 -5.46 -8.88
N ALA A 59 0.27 -6.01 -7.73
CA ALA A 59 -0.98 -6.73 -7.53
C ALA A 59 -2.17 -5.78 -7.75
N THR A 60 -3.14 -6.22 -8.53
CA THR A 60 -4.37 -5.49 -8.83
C THR A 60 -5.52 -6.09 -8.04
N TYR A 61 -6.17 -5.29 -7.20
CA TYR A 61 -7.36 -5.70 -6.45
C TYR A 61 -8.45 -6.32 -7.36
N LEU A 62 -9.09 -7.40 -6.89
CA LEU A 62 -10.24 -8.04 -7.53
C LEU A 62 -11.51 -7.88 -6.68
N TYR A 63 -11.51 -8.46 -5.48
CA TYR A 63 -12.66 -8.46 -4.56
C TYR A 63 -12.23 -8.70 -3.11
N ASP A 64 -13.11 -8.34 -2.17
CA ASP A 64 -12.97 -8.66 -0.75
C ASP A 64 -13.19 -10.16 -0.50
N GLY A 65 -12.30 -10.78 0.28
CA GLY A 65 -12.29 -12.21 0.56
C GLY A 65 -11.01 -12.90 0.10
N GLU A 66 -10.89 -14.20 0.39
CA GLU A 66 -9.80 -15.02 -0.13
C GLU A 66 -10.04 -15.39 -1.60
N CYS A 67 -8.97 -15.69 -2.35
CA CYS A 67 -9.08 -16.16 -3.72
C CYS A 67 -9.62 -17.61 -3.79
N HIS A 68 -10.39 -17.92 -4.84
CA HIS A 68 -10.98 -19.23 -5.12
C HIS A 68 -10.85 -19.63 -6.60
#